data_AF-X1A2K6-F1
#
_entry.id   AF-X1A2K6-F1
#
_cell.length_a   1.000
_cell.length_b   1.000
_cell.length_c   1.000
_cell.angle_alpha   90.00
_cell.angle_beta   90.00
_cell.angle_gamma   90.00
#
_symmetry.space_group_name_H-M   'P 1'
#
loop_
_entity.id
_entity.type
_entity.pdbx_description
1 polymer ?
#
loop_
_entity_poly.entity_id
_entity_poly.type
_entity_poly.pdbx_seq_one_letter_code
_entity_poly.pdbx_strand_id
1 'polypeptide(L)'
;STVTFLLEREEEFPGVVIVAQPVRTYLYGGLASHLLGHLGEVNQAELTLSSGYGIELGDLVGKMGVEKVCNRYLQGEKGGKQIEVDET
;
A
#
# COMPACT_ATOMS: atom_id res chain seq x y z
N SER A 1 10.54 -20.84 1.46
CA SER A 1 9.37 -20.14 2.02
C SER A 1 9.80 -19.22 3.15
N THR A 2 10.27 -18.01 2.82
CA THR A 2 10.83 -17.06 3.82
C THR A 2 9.75 -16.47 4.72
N VAL A 3 8.55 -16.22 4.17
CA VAL A 3 7.39 -15.74 4.94
C VAL A 3 6.98 -16.77 5.99
N THR A 4 6.91 -18.06 5.63
CA THR A 4 6.60 -19.15 6.57
C THR A 4 7.63 -19.26 7.69
N PHE A 5 8.93 -19.15 7.37
CA PHE A 5 10.00 -19.19 8.36
C PHE A 5 9.90 -18.07 9.41
N LEU A 6 9.48 -16.88 9.00
CA LEU A 6 9.29 -15.75 9.91
C LEU A 6 8.03 -15.91 10.77
N LEU A 7 6.94 -16.44 10.21
CA LEU A 7 5.70 -16.71 10.96
C LEU A 7 5.89 -17.81 12.02
N GLU A 8 6.64 -18.87 11.71
CA GLU A 8 6.93 -19.94 12.67
C GLU A 8 7.78 -19.50 13.86
N ARG A 9 8.41 -18.32 13.77
CA ARG A 9 9.34 -17.77 14.78
C ARG A 9 8.91 -16.39 15.25
N GLU A 10 7.63 -16.04 15.12
CA GLU A 10 7.12 -14.71 15.50
C GLU A 10 7.47 -14.36 16.96
N GLU A 11 7.49 -15.35 17.87
CA GLU A 11 7.94 -15.21 19.26
C GLU A 11 9.42 -14.80 19.42
N GLU A 12 10.29 -15.16 18.47
CA GLU A 12 11.72 -14.79 18.44
C GLU A 12 11.92 -13.34 17.93
N PHE A 13 10.87 -12.70 17.40
CA PHE A 13 10.91 -11.36 16.81
C PHE A 13 9.81 -10.44 17.38
N PRO A 14 9.83 -10.15 18.70
CA PRO A 14 8.87 -9.22 19.30
C PRO A 14 8.96 -7.84 18.62
N GLY A 15 7.85 -7.41 18.03
CA GLY A 15 7.73 -6.14 17.30
C GLY A 15 7.82 -6.23 15.78
N VAL A 16 8.05 -7.42 15.20
CA VAL A 16 8.01 -7.61 13.74
C VAL A 16 6.61 -8.05 13.31
N VAL A 17 5.97 -7.25 12.46
CA VAL A 17 4.65 -7.56 11.90
C VAL A 17 4.79 -7.80 10.40
N ILE A 18 4.34 -8.98 9.95
CA ILE A 18 4.29 -9.28 8.52
C ILE A 18 2.97 -8.74 7.95
N VAL A 19 3.09 -7.90 6.93
CA VAL A 19 1.95 -7.32 6.22
C VAL A 19 2.06 -7.67 4.74
N ALA A 20 1.03 -8.34 4.21
CA ALA A 20 0.92 -8.57 2.79
C ALA A 20 0.54 -7.26 2.09
N GLN A 21 1.46 -6.74 1.28
CA GLN A 21 1.20 -5.55 0.46
C GLN A 21 1.17 -5.94 -1.03
N PRO A 22 0.18 -5.45 -1.80
CA PRO A 22 0.13 -5.70 -3.23
C PRO A 22 1.27 -4.95 -3.94
N VAL A 23 2.18 -5.69 -4.58
CA VAL A 23 3.25 -5.11 -5.40
C VAL A 23 2.80 -5.05 -6.87
N ARG A 24 2.78 -3.85 -7.47
CA ARG A 24 2.41 -3.69 -8.88
C ARG A 24 3.61 -3.97 -9.78
N THR A 25 3.40 -4.86 -10.76
CA THR A 25 4.40 -5.19 -11.78
C THR A 25 3.96 -4.63 -13.13
N TYR A 26 4.72 -3.69 -13.68
CA TYR A 26 4.47 -3.12 -15.01
C TYR A 26 5.20 -3.95 -16.07
N LEU A 27 4.50 -4.92 -16.66
CA LEU A 27 5.05 -5.90 -17.63
C LEU A 27 5.79 -5.27 -18.81
N TYR A 28 5.42 -4.05 -19.20
CA TYR A 28 6.00 -3.36 -20.35
C TYR A 28 6.92 -2.18 -19.98
N GLY A 29 7.30 -2.04 -18.70
CA GLY A 29 8.27 -1.06 -18.22
C GLY A 29 8.06 0.35 -18.77
N GLY A 30 8.86 0.70 -19.79
CA GLY A 30 8.90 1.99 -20.50
C GLY A 30 7.82 2.23 -21.57
N LEU A 31 7.18 1.17 -22.08
CA LEU A 31 6.14 1.30 -23.09
C LEU A 31 4.89 1.85 -22.39
N ALA A 32 4.60 3.13 -22.63
CA ALA A 32 3.47 3.85 -22.07
C ALA A 32 3.57 4.26 -20.59
N SER A 33 4.76 4.34 -19.96
CA SER A 33 4.89 4.81 -18.56
C SER A 33 4.34 6.22 -18.34
N HIS A 34 4.40 7.10 -19.36
CA HIS A 34 3.77 8.42 -19.31
C HIS A 34 2.24 8.36 -19.37
N LEU A 35 1.67 7.36 -20.05
CA LEU A 35 0.22 7.18 -20.18
C LEU A 35 -0.35 6.43 -18.98
N LEU A 36 0.27 5.31 -18.59
CA LEU A 36 -0.11 4.52 -17.42
C LEU A 36 0.19 5.30 -16.14
N GLY A 37 1.35 5.95 -16.08
CA GLY A 37 1.84 6.62 -14.88
C GLY A 37 2.54 5.66 -13.92
N HIS A 38 2.76 6.14 -12.71
CA HIS A 38 3.42 5.40 -11.64
C HIS A 38 2.73 5.67 -10.30
N LEU A 39 2.94 4.76 -9.35
CA LEU A 39 2.62 4.94 -7.94
C LEU A 39 3.73 5.71 -7.21
N GLY A 40 3.36 6.49 -6.20
CA GLY A 40 4.29 7.10 -5.25
C GLY A 40 3.60 7.40 -3.92
N GLU A 41 4.38 7.63 -2.88
CA GLU A 41 3.86 7.93 -1.53
C GLU A 41 2.98 9.18 -1.53
N VAL A 42 1.87 9.14 -0.80
CA VAL A 42 0.93 10.27 -0.69
C VAL A 42 1.59 11.49 -0.03
N ASN A 43 1.38 12.67 -0.62
CA ASN A 43 1.84 13.95 -0.04
C ASN A 43 0.73 14.61 0.80
N GLN A 44 1.08 15.53 1.72
CA GLN A 44 0.10 16.24 2.55
C GLN A 44 -1.05 16.87 1.74
N ALA A 45 -0.75 17.52 0.61
CA ALA A 45 -1.78 18.14 -0.23
C ALA A 45 -2.78 17.10 -0.81
N GLU A 46 -2.28 15.93 -1.18
CA GLU A 46 -3.12 14.83 -1.68
C GLU A 46 -3.90 14.19 -0.54
N LEU A 47 -3.27 13.99 0.62
CA LEU A 47 -3.89 13.48 1.83
C LEU A 47 -5.08 14.34 2.26
N THR A 48 -4.96 15.67 2.20
CA THR A 48 -6.06 16.60 2.48
C THR A 48 -7.19 16.47 1.45
N LEU A 49 -6.85 16.34 0.16
CA LEU A 49 -7.84 16.12 -0.91
C LEU A 49 -8.51 14.74 -0.82
N SER A 50 -7.82 13.76 -0.24
CA SER A 50 -8.27 12.39 -0.13
C SER A 50 -8.73 11.98 1.28
N SER A 51 -8.88 12.94 2.21
CA SER A 51 -9.24 12.69 3.61
C SER A 51 -10.58 11.96 3.80
N GLY A 52 -11.41 11.88 2.75
CA GLY A 52 -12.67 11.11 2.73
C GLY A 52 -12.58 9.71 2.10
N TYR A 53 -11.41 9.27 1.62
CA TYR A 53 -11.25 8.01 0.87
C TYR A 53 -10.37 6.99 1.59
N GLY A 54 -10.12 7.16 2.89
CA GLY A 54 -9.34 6.21 3.68
C GLY A 54 -7.85 6.15 3.33
N ILE A 55 -7.31 7.19 2.69
CA ILE A 55 -5.88 7.27 2.39
C ILE A 55 -5.15 7.81 3.63
N GLU A 56 -4.09 7.12 4.03
CA GLU A 56 -3.26 7.43 5.19
C GLU A 56 -1.83 7.75 4.76
N LEU A 57 -1.08 8.42 5.64
CA LEU A 57 0.35 8.66 5.44
C LEU A 57 1.08 7.32 5.25
N GLY A 58 1.91 7.25 4.21
CA GLY A 58 2.64 6.04 3.82
C GLY A 58 1.93 5.20 2.76
N ASP A 59 0.68 5.51 2.40
CA ASP A 59 0.02 4.85 1.28
C ASP A 59 0.66 5.25 -0.06
N LEU A 60 0.72 4.28 -0.96
CA LEU A 60 1.06 4.50 -2.36
C LEU A 60 -0.19 4.92 -3.14
N VAL A 61 -0.10 6.08 -3.80
CA VAL A 61 -1.16 6.65 -4.65
C VAL A 61 -0.64 6.89 -6.07
N GLY A 62 -1.54 6.81 -7.05
CA GLY A 62 -1.21 7.10 -8.44
C GLY A 62 -0.83 8.57 -8.65
N LYS A 63 0.41 8.83 -9.09
CA LYS A 63 0.94 10.19 -9.24
C LYS A 63 0.74 10.76 -10.64
N MET A 64 0.66 9.90 -11.65
CA MET A 64 0.58 10.29 -13.05
C MET A 64 -0.33 9.37 -13.86
N GLY A 65 -0.68 9.78 -15.07
CA GLY A 65 -1.36 8.94 -16.06
C GLY A 65 -2.69 8.37 -15.57
N VAL A 66 -3.00 7.17 -16.06
CA VAL A 66 -4.17 6.37 -15.67
C VAL A 66 -4.16 6.08 -14.18
N GLU A 67 -2.99 5.83 -13.57
CA GLU A 67 -2.88 5.54 -12.14
C GLU A 67 -3.45 6.68 -11.28
N LYS A 68 -3.18 7.94 -11.64
CA LYS A 68 -3.74 9.11 -10.92
C LYS A 68 -5.24 9.24 -11.13
N VAL A 69 -5.71 9.13 -12.37
CA VAL A 69 -7.12 9.35 -12.73
C VAL A 69 -8.00 8.24 -12.16
N CYS A 70 -7.53 7.01 -12.23
CA CYS A 70 -8.23 5.83 -11.72
C CYS A 70 -7.85 5.49 -10.28
N ASN A 71 -7.06 6.33 -9.58
CA ASN A 71 -6.63 6.05 -8.21
C ASN A 71 -7.80 5.68 -7.31
N ARG A 72 -8.92 6.42 -7.38
CA ARG A 72 -10.14 6.13 -6.62
C ARG A 72 -10.67 4.72 -6.82
N TYR A 73 -10.61 4.20 -8.05
CA TYR A 73 -11.11 2.87 -8.38
C TYR A 73 -10.07 1.79 -8.09
N LEU A 74 -8.79 2.08 -8.35
CA LEU A 74 -7.67 1.15 -8.22
C LEU A 74 -7.16 0.99 -6.78
N GLN A 75 -7.40 1.98 -5.91
CA GLN A 75 -7.06 1.91 -4.49
C GLN A 75 -7.94 0.88 -3.77
N GLY A 76 -9.18 0.69 -4.25
CA GLY A 76 -10.18 -0.13 -3.58
C GLY A 76 -10.59 0.46 -2.22
N GLU A 77 -11.32 -0.33 -1.46
CA GLU A 77 -11.63 0.00 -0.06
C GLU A 77 -10.62 -0.70 0.85
N LYS A 78 -9.99 0.07 1.75
CA LYS A 78 -9.15 -0.53 2.79
C LYS A 78 -10.00 -1.42 3.68
N GLY A 79 -9.64 -2.69 3.79
CA GLY A 79 -10.14 -3.55 4.85
C GLY A 79 -9.61 -3.12 6.22
N GLY A 80 -10.21 -3.61 7.30
CA GLY A 80 -9.70 -3.43 8.66
C GLY A 80 -8.86 -4.63 9.10
N LYS A 81 -7.72 -4.38 9.75
CA LYS A 81 -6.99 -5.40 10.50
C LYS A 81 -7.15 -5.09 11.99
N GLN A 82 -7.82 -5.96 12.72
CA GLN A 82 -7.96 -5.84 14.16
C GLN A 82 -6.75 -6.51 14.81
N ILE A 83 -5.99 -5.74 15.58
CA ILE A 83 -4.84 -6.24 16.34
C ILE A 83 -5.24 -6.12 17.81
N GLU A 84 -5.47 -7.26 18.47
CA GLU A 84 -5.55 -7.28 19.93
C GLU A 84 -4.14 -7.13 20.47
N VAL A 85 -3.92 -6.07 21.25
CA VAL A 85 -2.68 -5.86 22.00
C VAL A 85 -3.03 -6.16 23.44
N ASP A 86 -2.59 -7.31 23.94
CA ASP A 86 -2.66 -7.59 25.37
C ASP A 86 -1.55 -6.80 26.07
N GLU A 87 -1.94 -5.90 26.98
CA GLU A 87 -1.02 -5.27 27.92
C GLU A 87 -0.69 -6.28 29.02
N THR A 88 0.61 -6.59 29.21
CA THR A 88 1.10 -7.30 30.40
C THR A 88 1.40 -6.30 31.51
#